data_AF-A0A6V7WJR6-F1
#
_entry.id   AF-A0A6V7WJR6-F1
#
_cell.length_a   1.000
_cell.length_b   1.000
_cell.length_c   1.000
_cell.angle_alpha   90.00
_cell.angle_beta   90.00
_cell.angle_gamma   90.00
#
_symmetry.space_group_name_H-M   'P 1'
#
loop_
_entity.id
_entity.type
_entity.pdbx_description
1 polymer ?
#
loop_
_entity_poly.entity_id
_entity_poly.type
_entity_poly.pdbx_seq_one_letter_code
_entity_poly.pdbx_strand_id
1 'polypeptide(L)'
;MTKIINNDNNSDIHFATFFGSVGNDDYSEILLSECQKSGLHILCQKIEDEYTGRCLTLINGTKRSMCANLGAASKFNLEFLETPENWSVIENANVYYTSAHFLNVSPKCIMRICEYAANKNKKFIFNMGAEYLAKKFKKEIEIILKYSDLIFGI
;
A
#
# COMPACT_ATOMS: atom_id res chain seq x y z
N MET A 1 11.50 -12.69 20.73
CA MET A 1 10.46 -13.74 20.67
C MET A 1 9.26 -13.22 21.48
N THR A 2 8.47 -12.35 20.88
CA THR A 2 7.38 -11.66 21.60
C THR A 2 6.20 -12.61 21.73
N LYS A 3 5.91 -13.01 22.96
CA LYS A 3 4.77 -13.88 23.30
C LYS A 3 3.46 -13.20 22.93
N ILE A 4 2.61 -13.94 22.23
CA ILE A 4 1.22 -13.60 21.95
C ILE A 4 0.47 -13.60 23.29
N ILE A 5 -0.05 -12.44 23.68
CA ILE A 5 -1.00 -12.33 24.79
C ILE A 5 -2.37 -12.52 24.16
N ASN A 6 -2.84 -13.76 24.13
CA ASN A 6 -4.24 -14.06 23.82
C ASN A 6 -5.03 -13.87 25.11
N ASN A 7 -5.80 -12.79 25.20
CA ASN A 7 -6.97 -12.72 26.06
C ASN A 7 -8.08 -11.95 25.33
N ASP A 8 -9.25 -12.57 25.37
CA ASP A 8 -10.58 -12.05 25.08
C ASP A 8 -11.13 -12.17 23.63
N ASN A 9 -11.98 -13.19 23.51
CA ASN A 9 -13.07 -13.45 22.58
C ASN A 9 -13.43 -12.37 21.54
N ASN A 10 -13.19 -12.73 20.27
CA ASN A 10 -13.90 -12.27 19.07
C ASN A 10 -13.64 -10.82 18.59
N SER A 11 -12.37 -10.46 18.42
CA SER A 11 -11.96 -9.50 17.40
C SER A 11 -10.70 -10.02 16.72
N ASP A 12 -10.71 -10.13 15.40
CA ASP A 12 -9.52 -10.51 14.64
C ASP A 12 -8.45 -9.40 14.80
N ILE A 13 -7.52 -9.60 15.74
CA ILE A 13 -6.43 -8.65 15.98
C ILE A 13 -5.45 -8.75 14.81
N HIS A 14 -5.61 -7.86 13.84
CA HIS A 14 -4.69 -7.72 12.72
C HIS A 14 -3.62 -6.68 13.04
N PHE A 15 -2.34 -7.05 12.88
CA PHE A 15 -1.22 -6.15 13.13
C PHE A 15 -1.02 -5.09 12.03
N ALA A 16 -1.55 -5.33 10.83
CA ALA A 16 -1.46 -4.41 9.71
C ALA A 16 -2.68 -4.56 8.78
N THR A 17 -3.09 -3.44 8.18
CA THR A 17 -4.07 -3.41 7.09
C THR A 17 -3.39 -2.98 5.79
N PHE A 18 -3.71 -3.67 4.69
CA PHE A 18 -3.24 -3.34 3.35
C PHE A 18 -4.37 -2.77 2.49
N PHE A 19 -4.11 -1.65 1.83
CA PHE A 19 -5.01 -1.03 0.85
C PHE A 19 -4.47 -1.19 -0.56
N GLY A 20 -5.35 -1.51 -1.51
CA GLY A 20 -5.02 -1.58 -2.92
C GLY A 20 -6.24 -1.88 -3.77
N SER A 21 -6.04 -2.19 -5.05
CA SER A 21 -7.12 -2.65 -5.93
C SER A 21 -6.69 -3.86 -6.75
N VAL A 22 -7.67 -4.70 -7.06
CA VAL A 22 -7.50 -5.96 -7.81
C VAL A 22 -8.64 -6.13 -8.80
N GLY A 23 -8.41 -6.97 -9.81
CA GLY A 23 -9.46 -7.36 -10.74
C GLY A 23 -10.42 -8.39 -10.13
N ASN A 24 -11.34 -8.86 -10.96
CA ASN A 24 -12.17 -10.02 -10.66
C ASN A 24 -11.64 -11.25 -11.42
N ASP A 25 -10.52 -11.79 -10.95
CA ASP A 25 -9.83 -12.92 -11.58
C ASP A 25 -9.15 -13.84 -10.54
N ASP A 26 -8.76 -15.05 -10.97
CA ASP A 26 -8.07 -16.05 -10.14
C ASP A 26 -6.80 -15.50 -9.47
N TYR A 27 -6.13 -14.54 -10.12
CA TYR A 27 -4.93 -13.90 -9.55
C TYR A 27 -5.28 -13.05 -8.33
N SER A 28 -6.43 -12.38 -8.33
CA SER A 28 -6.92 -11.67 -7.16
C SER A 28 -7.21 -12.63 -6.00
N GLU A 29 -7.77 -13.81 -6.29
CA GLU A 29 -8.07 -14.81 -5.27
C GLU A 29 -6.80 -15.34 -4.61
N ILE A 30 -5.80 -15.69 -5.42
CA ILE A 30 -4.48 -16.12 -4.93
C ILE A 30 -3.87 -15.04 -4.05
N LEU A 31 -3.81 -13.79 -4.55
CA LEU A 31 -3.19 -12.68 -3.82
C LEU A 31 -3.87 -12.42 -2.47
N LEU A 32 -5.21 -12.35 -2.45
CA LEU A 32 -5.97 -12.09 -1.24
C LEU A 32 -5.86 -13.26 -0.25
N SER A 33 -5.90 -14.50 -0.74
CA SER A 33 -5.75 -15.69 0.11
C SER A 33 -4.38 -15.74 0.79
N GLU A 34 -3.29 -15.48 0.08
CA GLU A 34 -1.94 -15.51 0.66
C GLU A 34 -1.72 -14.39 1.69
N CYS A 35 -2.27 -13.20 1.42
CA CYS A 35 -2.23 -12.09 2.38
C CYS A 35 -3.03 -12.43 3.66
N GLN A 36 -4.22 -13.04 3.53
CA GLN A 36 -5.02 -13.48 4.69
C GLN A 36 -4.30 -14.57 5.49
N LYS A 37 -3.69 -15.56 4.83
CA LYS A 37 -2.84 -16.60 5.48
C LYS A 37 -1.67 -15.98 6.26
N SER A 38 -1.18 -14.83 5.81
CA SER A 38 -0.11 -14.07 6.47
C SER A 38 -0.61 -13.19 7.63
N GLY A 39 -1.91 -13.23 7.96
CA GLY A 39 -2.53 -12.46 9.04
C GLY A 39 -2.81 -10.99 8.72
N LEU A 40 -2.73 -10.59 7.44
CA LEU A 40 -3.05 -9.23 7.00
C LEU A 40 -4.56 -9.04 6.90
N HIS A 41 -5.04 -7.91 7.42
CA HIS A 41 -6.34 -7.38 7.03
C HIS A 41 -6.22 -6.70 5.67
N ILE A 42 -7.10 -7.02 4.73
CA ILE A 42 -6.99 -6.50 3.36
C ILE A 42 -8.25 -5.74 3.00
N LEU A 43 -8.09 -4.47 2.63
CA LEU A 43 -9.15 -3.63 2.11
C LEU A 43 -8.83 -3.31 0.65
N CYS A 44 -9.30 -4.19 -0.23
CA CYS A 44 -9.06 -4.08 -1.65
C CYS A 44 -10.31 -3.64 -2.42
N GLN A 45 -10.15 -2.60 -3.24
CA GLN A 45 -11.15 -2.20 -4.21
C GLN A 45 -11.18 -3.21 -5.37
N LYS A 46 -12.36 -3.77 -5.65
CA LYS A 46 -12.58 -4.63 -6.82
C LYS A 46 -12.86 -3.77 -8.04
N ILE A 47 -12.14 -4.01 -9.13
CA ILE A 47 -12.29 -3.32 -10.41
C ILE A 47 -12.75 -4.37 -11.43
N GLU A 48 -14.05 -4.41 -11.71
CA GLU A 48 -14.67 -5.48 -12.52
C GLU A 48 -14.12 -5.56 -13.95
N ASP A 49 -13.85 -4.41 -14.58
CA ASP A 49 -13.45 -4.33 -15.99
C ASP A 49 -11.92 -4.36 -16.21
N GLU A 50 -11.13 -4.77 -15.21
CA GLU A 50 -9.66 -4.81 -15.28
C GLU A 50 -9.09 -6.12 -14.70
N TYR A 51 -7.94 -6.54 -15.23
CA TYR A 51 -7.20 -7.69 -14.69
C TYR A 51 -6.35 -7.27 -13.48
N THR A 52 -6.12 -8.21 -12.55
CA THR A 52 -5.19 -7.99 -11.44
C THR A 52 -3.78 -7.75 -11.96
N GLY A 53 -3.12 -6.70 -11.43
CA GLY A 53 -1.76 -6.32 -11.84
C GLY A 53 -0.75 -7.44 -11.67
N ARG A 54 0.28 -7.45 -12.54
CA ARG A 54 1.30 -8.50 -12.59
C ARG A 54 2.68 -7.91 -12.77
N CYS A 55 3.69 -8.62 -12.30
CA CYS A 55 5.09 -8.24 -12.50
C CYS A 55 5.88 -9.40 -13.11
N LEU A 56 6.41 -9.20 -14.32
CA LEU A 56 7.38 -10.10 -14.91
C LEU A 56 8.71 -9.92 -14.19
N THR A 57 9.20 -10.97 -13.52
CA THR A 57 10.51 -10.99 -12.87
C THR A 57 11.45 -11.91 -13.64
N LEU A 58 12.42 -11.33 -14.34
CA LEU A 58 13.46 -12.04 -15.07
C LEU A 58 14.67 -12.24 -14.16
N ILE A 59 15.07 -13.50 -13.95
CA ILE A 59 16.16 -13.87 -13.04
C ILE A 59 17.38 -14.30 -13.85
N ASN A 60 18.55 -13.75 -13.53
CA ASN A 60 19.84 -14.15 -14.10
C ASN A 60 20.89 -14.26 -12.99
N GLY A 61 21.09 -15.47 -12.47
CA GLY A 61 21.93 -15.71 -11.29
C GLY A 61 21.39 -14.95 -10.09
N THR A 62 22.20 -14.06 -9.51
CA THR A 62 21.79 -13.19 -8.40
C THR A 62 21.12 -11.88 -8.84
N LYS A 63 21.04 -11.62 -10.15
CA LYS A 63 20.41 -10.41 -10.71
C LYS A 63 18.94 -10.67 -11.02
N ARG A 64 18.12 -9.62 -10.86
CA ARG A 64 16.72 -9.62 -11.27
C ARG A 64 16.37 -8.35 -12.03
N SER A 65 15.53 -8.47 -13.05
CA SER A 65 14.89 -7.36 -13.76
C SER A 65 13.38 -7.51 -13.67
N MET A 66 12.68 -6.41 -13.39
CA MET A 66 11.24 -6.42 -13.15
C MET A 66 10.51 -5.52 -14.14
N CYS A 67 9.41 -6.00 -14.71
CA CYS A 67 8.51 -5.22 -15.53
C CYS A 67 7.09 -5.35 -14.98
N ALA A 68 6.57 -4.26 -14.43
CA ALA A 68 5.25 -4.23 -13.80
C ALA A 68 4.19 -3.74 -14.79
N ASN A 69 3.11 -4.51 -14.93
CA ASN A 69 1.87 -4.08 -15.53
C ASN A 69 0.83 -3.93 -14.41
N LEU A 70 0.37 -2.69 -14.18
CA LEU A 70 -0.44 -2.37 -13.01
C LEU A 70 -1.87 -2.91 -13.08
N GLY A 71 -2.46 -3.06 -14.27
CA GLY A 71 -3.86 -3.49 -14.42
C GLY A 71 -4.81 -2.71 -13.49
N ALA A 72 -5.67 -3.43 -12.79
CA ALA A 72 -6.61 -2.91 -11.79
C ALA A 72 -5.95 -2.03 -10.71
N ALA A 73 -4.69 -2.28 -10.36
CA ALA A 73 -3.96 -1.46 -9.37
C ALA A 73 -3.88 0.00 -9.80
N SER A 74 -3.86 0.30 -11.11
CA SER A 74 -3.82 1.67 -11.64
C SER A 74 -5.11 2.46 -11.42
N LYS A 75 -6.20 1.80 -11.01
CA LYS A 75 -7.53 2.40 -10.84
C LYS A 75 -7.89 2.68 -9.38
N PHE A 76 -7.01 2.34 -8.43
CA PHE A 76 -7.24 2.65 -7.02
C PHE A 76 -7.43 4.15 -6.84
N ASN A 77 -8.49 4.54 -6.15
CA ASN A 77 -8.92 5.93 -6.09
C ASN A 77 -9.15 6.42 -4.65
N LEU A 78 -9.24 7.75 -4.53
CA LEU A 78 -9.37 8.41 -3.24
C LEU A 78 -10.75 8.17 -2.62
N GLU A 79 -11.78 8.06 -3.45
CA GLU A 79 -13.16 7.85 -3.05
C GLU A 79 -13.32 6.53 -2.28
N PHE A 80 -12.65 5.47 -2.73
CA PHE A 80 -12.60 4.20 -2.00
C PHE A 80 -11.86 4.35 -0.66
N LEU A 81 -10.73 5.07 -0.64
CA LEU A 81 -9.94 5.28 0.57
C LEU A 81 -10.73 6.06 1.64
N GLU A 82 -11.54 7.02 1.21
CA GLU A 82 -12.30 7.94 2.07
C GLU A 82 -13.70 7.44 2.44
N THR A 83 -14.10 6.21 2.06
CA THR A 83 -15.35 5.66 2.59
C THR A 83 -15.30 5.61 4.12
N PRO A 84 -16.40 5.84 4.85
CA PRO A 84 -16.38 5.92 6.31
C PRO A 84 -15.75 4.69 6.99
N GLU A 85 -16.01 3.49 6.46
CA GLU A 85 -15.49 2.23 6.99
C GLU A 85 -13.97 2.12 6.79
N ASN A 86 -13.48 2.46 5.59
CA ASN A 86 -12.06 2.41 5.26
C ASN A 86 -11.28 3.51 5.98
N TRP A 87 -11.86 4.71 6.05
CA TRP A 87 -11.25 5.83 6.74
C TRP A 87 -11.11 5.56 8.23
N SER A 88 -12.11 4.95 8.88
CA SER A 88 -12.03 4.58 10.30
C SER A 88 -10.81 3.70 10.62
N VAL A 89 -10.45 2.78 9.71
CA VAL A 89 -9.24 1.95 9.85
C VAL A 89 -7.97 2.79 9.79
N ILE A 90 -7.93 3.79 8.90
CA ILE A 90 -6.82 4.76 8.79
C ILE A 90 -6.72 5.59 10.07
N GLU A 91 -7.83 6.03 10.64
CA GLU A 91 -7.83 6.80 11.89
C GLU A 91 -7.29 6.01 13.08
N ASN A 92 -7.56 4.70 13.11
CA ASN A 92 -7.11 3.80 14.18
C ASN A 92 -5.63 3.40 14.04
N ALA A 93 -5.05 3.43 12.83
CA ALA A 93 -3.66 3.07 12.60
C ALA A 93 -2.68 4.14 13.15
N ASN A 94 -1.57 3.74 13.76
CA ASN A 94 -0.56 4.67 14.31
C ASN A 94 0.63 4.93 13.38
N VAL A 95 0.80 4.06 12.38
CA VAL A 95 1.91 4.10 11.42
C VAL A 95 1.34 3.86 10.03
N TYR A 96 1.77 4.68 9.09
CA TYR A 96 1.45 4.56 7.67
C TYR A 96 2.72 4.26 6.90
N TYR A 97 2.62 3.36 5.92
CA TYR A 97 3.70 3.03 5.02
C TYR A 97 3.22 3.09 3.58
N THR A 98 3.99 3.74 2.71
CA THR A 98 3.78 3.65 1.26
C THR A 98 5.12 3.71 0.52
N SER A 99 5.10 3.28 -0.74
CA SER A 99 6.23 3.41 -1.64
C SER A 99 5.93 4.39 -2.76
N ALA A 100 6.98 4.99 -3.31
CA ALA A 100 6.91 5.88 -4.47
C ALA A 100 6.27 5.19 -5.70
N HIS A 101 6.24 3.85 -5.77
CA HIS A 101 5.54 3.15 -6.85
C HIS A 101 4.06 3.53 -6.91
N PHE A 102 3.45 3.82 -5.75
CA PHE A 102 2.06 4.20 -5.63
C PHE A 102 1.78 5.61 -6.18
N LEU A 103 2.81 6.41 -6.50
CA LEU A 103 2.66 7.66 -7.27
C LEU A 103 2.22 7.41 -8.71
N ASN A 104 2.48 6.24 -9.28
CA ASN A 104 1.90 5.87 -10.58
C ASN A 104 0.41 5.54 -10.51
N VAL A 105 -0.13 5.36 -9.30
CA VAL A 105 -1.51 4.95 -9.05
C VAL A 105 -2.32 6.14 -8.57
N SER A 106 -2.01 6.64 -7.37
CA SER A 106 -2.77 7.72 -6.75
C SER A 106 -1.89 8.61 -5.87
N PRO A 107 -1.26 9.64 -6.46
CA PRO A 107 -0.58 10.69 -5.71
C PRO A 107 -1.52 11.37 -4.69
N LYS A 108 -2.80 11.52 -5.04
CA LYS A 108 -3.83 12.11 -4.17
C LYS A 108 -4.00 11.33 -2.88
N CYS A 109 -4.05 9.99 -2.94
CA CYS A 109 -4.14 9.16 -1.74
C CYS A 109 -2.91 9.31 -0.84
N ILE A 110 -1.71 9.34 -1.42
CA ILE A 110 -0.47 9.53 -0.63
C ILE A 110 -0.51 10.86 0.11
N MET A 111 -0.84 11.94 -0.61
CA MET A 111 -0.92 13.28 -0.01
C MET A 111 -1.96 13.34 1.10
N ARG A 112 -3.15 12.76 0.87
CA ARG A 112 -4.22 12.72 1.86
C ARG A 112 -3.79 12.03 3.17
N ILE A 113 -3.02 10.94 3.06
CA ILE A 113 -2.51 10.18 4.21
C ILE A 113 -1.38 10.93 4.91
N CYS A 114 -0.42 11.50 4.17
CA CYS A 114 0.71 12.18 4.80
C CYS A 114 0.29 13.46 5.52
N GLU A 115 -0.67 14.21 4.96
CA GLU A 115 -1.29 15.37 5.63
C GLU A 115 -2.05 14.96 6.89
N TYR A 116 -2.85 13.88 6.82
CA TYR A 116 -3.55 13.36 7.99
C TYR A 116 -2.56 12.92 9.09
N ALA A 117 -1.51 12.20 8.71
CA ALA A 117 -0.50 11.72 9.63
C ALA A 117 0.18 12.88 10.37
N ALA A 118 0.61 13.91 9.65
CA ALA A 118 1.19 15.10 10.25
C ALA A 118 0.21 15.84 11.18
N ASN A 119 -1.04 16.03 10.75
CA ASN A 119 -2.07 16.71 11.55
C ASN A 119 -2.45 15.94 12.83
N LYS A 120 -2.31 14.61 12.82
CA LYS A 120 -2.64 13.73 13.95
C LYS A 120 -1.42 13.24 14.72
N ASN A 121 -0.22 13.73 14.39
CA ASN A 121 1.05 13.30 15.00
C ASN A 121 1.25 11.77 14.94
N LYS A 122 0.89 11.16 13.81
CA LYS A 122 1.08 9.74 13.50
C LYS A 122 2.30 9.56 12.59
N LYS A 123 2.88 8.37 12.60
CA LYS A 123 4.11 8.11 11.84
C LYS A 123 3.83 7.87 10.37
N PHE A 124 4.52 8.58 9.50
CA PHE A 124 4.46 8.38 8.05
C PHE A 124 5.83 7.91 7.53
N ILE A 125 5.85 6.72 6.94
CA ILE A 125 7.04 6.05 6.43
C ILE A 125 6.94 5.97 4.91
N PHE A 126 8.01 6.37 4.24
CA PHE A 126 8.07 6.42 2.79
C PHE A 126 9.23 5.59 2.22
N ASN A 127 8.98 4.85 1.15
CA ASN A 127 10.02 4.14 0.40
C ASN A 127 10.20 4.76 -0.98
N MET A 128 11.42 5.17 -1.33
CA MET A 128 11.78 5.80 -2.61
C MET A 128 11.54 4.90 -3.83
N GLY A 129 11.40 3.58 -3.63
CA GLY A 129 11.03 2.62 -4.65
C GLY A 129 12.16 2.37 -5.67
N ALA A 130 12.14 3.13 -6.75
CA ALA A 130 13.01 2.92 -7.92
C ALA A 130 13.50 4.26 -8.46
N GLU A 131 14.71 4.26 -9.04
CA GLU A 131 15.38 5.47 -9.52
C GLU A 131 14.52 6.30 -10.50
N TYR A 132 13.78 5.65 -11.39
CA TYR A 132 12.93 6.35 -12.36
C TYR A 132 11.82 7.18 -11.69
N LEU A 133 11.39 6.80 -10.49
CA LEU A 133 10.33 7.50 -9.75
C LEU A 133 10.84 8.84 -9.22
N ALA A 134 12.08 8.89 -8.72
CA ALA A 134 12.70 10.15 -8.29
C ALA A 134 12.82 11.14 -9.46
N LYS A 135 13.07 10.64 -10.68
CA LYS A 135 13.10 11.45 -11.91
C LYS A 135 11.70 11.89 -12.35
N LYS A 136 10.74 10.97 -12.35
CA LYS A 136 9.37 11.20 -12.86
C LYS A 136 8.51 12.05 -11.92
N PHE A 137 8.61 11.83 -10.61
CA PHE A 137 7.75 12.41 -9.57
C PHE A 137 8.55 13.25 -8.58
N LYS A 138 9.56 13.97 -9.07
CA LYS A 138 10.49 14.74 -8.23
C LYS A 138 9.75 15.68 -7.28
N LYS A 139 8.77 16.44 -7.80
CA LYS A 139 8.05 17.46 -7.02
C LYS A 139 7.19 16.82 -5.93
N GLU A 140 6.48 15.76 -6.27
CA GLU A 140 5.62 15.01 -5.36
C GLU A 140 6.47 14.39 -4.25
N ILE A 141 7.60 13.77 -4.60
CA ILE A 141 8.53 13.20 -3.64
C ILE A 141 9.12 14.28 -2.74
N GLU A 142 9.58 15.42 -3.27
CA GLU A 142 10.09 16.54 -2.46
C GLU A 142 9.07 17.04 -1.42
N ILE A 143 7.78 17.00 -1.74
CA ILE A 143 6.70 17.32 -0.81
C ILE A 143 6.56 16.20 0.22
N ILE A 144 6.41 14.94 -0.22
CA ILE A 144 6.21 13.77 0.64
C ILE A 144 7.35 13.59 1.64
N LEU A 145 8.60 13.86 1.24
CA LEU A 145 9.77 13.78 2.11
C LEU A 145 9.67 14.72 3.31
N LYS A 146 9.00 15.87 3.18
CA LYS A 146 8.79 16.81 4.30
C LYS A 146 7.80 16.27 5.34
N TYR A 147 6.91 15.36 4.94
CA TYR A 147 5.97 14.68 5.82
C TYR A 147 6.51 13.35 6.38
N SER A 148 7.65 12.87 5.89
CA SER A 148 8.15 11.53 6.21
C SER A 148 8.99 11.52 7.49
N ASP A 149 8.62 10.67 8.45
CA ASP A 149 9.39 10.40 9.66
C ASP A 149 10.57 9.44 9.41
N LEU A 150 10.40 8.52 8.45
CA LEU A 150 11.41 7.54 8.07
C LEU A 150 11.35 7.29 6.58
N ILE A 151 12.52 7.28 5.94
CA ILE A 151 12.67 7.10 4.50
C ILE A 151 13.54 5.87 4.24
N PHE A 152 13.05 4.97 3.40
CA PHE A 152 13.83 3.86 2.84
C PHE A 152 14.20 4.18 1.39
N GLY A 153 15.42 3.84 0.98
CA GLY A 153 15.90 4.05 -0.39
C GLY A 153 17.12 3.20 -0.71
N ILE A 154 17.42 3.06 -2.00
CA ILE A 154 18.59 2.37 -2.57
C ILE A 154 19.48 3.42 -3.20
#